data_AF-A0A6P5S6Y3-F1
#
_entry.id   AF-A0A6P5S6Y3-F1
#
_cell.length_a   1.000
_cell.length_b   1.000
_cell.length_c   1.000
_cell.angle_alpha   90.00
_cell.angle_beta   90.00
_cell.angle_gamma   90.00
#
_symmetry.space_group_name_H-M   'P 1'
#
loop_
_entity.id
_entity.type
_entity.pdbx_description
1 polymer ?
#
loop_
_entity_poly.entity_id
_entity_poly.type
_entity_poly.pdbx_seq_one_letter_code
_entity_poly.pdbx_strand_id
1 'polypeptide(L)'
;MAKDEIHLLMKPMPYPRQRKKQWSHTQAKDWIGVCTGIFKPDNVSADDVVKIVDTFPGQSIDFFGALRARVYDDEVRKWVSGVGVDGIGKKLVNSKEGPPTFEQPKMTVEKLLHYGQMLVQEQDNVKRVQLADKYLSDAALGDANQDSIKRGEFYGKAAQQINVPVPEGCTDPSAANFDPTARSDNGSCQYE
;
A
#
# COMPACT_ATOMS: atom_id res chain seq x y z
N MET A 1 -6.44 21.77 -21.85
CA MET A 1 -6.53 20.70 -22.89
C MET A 1 -5.12 20.31 -23.27
N ALA A 2 -4.49 19.37 -22.55
CA ALA A 2 -3.14 18.88 -22.88
C ALA A 2 -2.76 17.71 -21.94
N LYS A 3 -3.30 16.50 -22.16
CA LYS A 3 -2.80 15.25 -21.53
C LYS A 3 -3.03 13.97 -22.36
N ASP A 4 -3.27 14.07 -23.67
CA ASP A 4 -3.53 12.90 -24.53
C ASP A 4 -2.34 12.52 -25.43
N GLU A 5 -1.09 12.81 -25.01
CA GLU A 5 0.09 12.64 -25.87
C GLU A 5 1.23 11.78 -25.26
N ILE A 6 0.92 10.83 -24.36
CA ILE A 6 1.96 9.90 -23.83
C ILE A 6 1.44 8.45 -23.72
N HIS A 7 1.02 7.85 -24.85
CA HIS A 7 0.92 6.38 -24.91
C HIS A 7 1.17 5.76 -26.28
N LEU A 8 2.08 6.36 -27.07
CA LEU A 8 2.43 5.87 -28.41
C LEU A 8 3.91 5.50 -28.57
N LEU A 9 4.56 5.06 -27.49
CA LEU A 9 5.97 4.63 -27.53
C LEU A 9 6.18 3.25 -26.90
N MET A 10 5.61 2.20 -27.50
CA MET A 10 6.10 0.81 -27.34
C MET A 10 5.39 -0.18 -28.30
N LYS A 11 5.52 0.01 -29.62
CA LYS A 11 5.20 -1.06 -30.59
C LYS A 11 6.46 -1.43 -31.37
N PRO A 12 7.15 -2.55 -31.04
CA PRO A 12 8.24 -3.04 -31.88
C PRO A 12 7.71 -3.51 -33.26
N MET A 13 8.59 -3.43 -34.26
CA MET A 13 8.40 -3.57 -35.70
C MET A 13 7.52 -4.75 -36.20
N PRO A 14 6.91 -4.63 -37.40
CA PRO A 14 5.90 -5.56 -37.89
C PRO A 14 6.52 -6.83 -38.51
N TYR A 15 6.70 -7.86 -37.70
CA TYR A 15 6.79 -9.25 -38.18
C TYR A 15 5.40 -9.74 -38.66
N PRO A 16 5.30 -10.72 -39.57
CA PRO A 16 4.07 -10.96 -40.32
C PRO A 16 2.89 -11.33 -39.41
N ARG A 17 1.88 -10.45 -39.42
CA ARG A 17 0.44 -10.69 -39.15
C ARG A 17 0.09 -11.58 -37.96
N GLN A 18 0.64 -11.30 -36.77
CA GLN A 18 -0.02 -11.78 -35.56
C GLN A 18 -1.35 -11.04 -35.34
N ARG A 19 -2.46 -11.77 -35.47
CA ARG A 19 -3.79 -11.27 -35.13
C ARG A 19 -3.85 -11.09 -33.61
N LYS A 20 -3.70 -9.85 -33.15
CA LYS A 20 -4.04 -9.47 -31.78
C LYS A 20 -5.54 -9.65 -31.61
N LYS A 21 -5.93 -10.76 -30.98
CA LYS A 21 -7.32 -11.00 -30.59
C LYS A 21 -7.57 -10.22 -29.32
N GLN A 22 -8.26 -9.09 -29.46
CA GLN A 22 -8.78 -8.37 -28.31
C GLN A 22 -10.00 -9.13 -27.81
N TRP A 23 -9.87 -9.77 -26.65
CA TRP A 23 -11.01 -10.36 -25.95
C TRP A 23 -11.69 -9.25 -25.16
N SER A 24 -12.85 -8.79 -25.63
CA SER A 24 -13.78 -8.01 -24.81
C SER A 24 -14.83 -8.98 -24.30
N HIS A 25 -14.88 -9.20 -22.98
CA HIS A 25 -15.94 -9.99 -22.36
C HIS A 25 -17.28 -9.35 -22.74
N THR A 26 -18.01 -10.02 -23.63
CA THR A 26 -19.34 -9.59 -24.00
C THR A 26 -20.28 -10.53 -23.28
N GLN A 27 -21.06 -9.98 -22.35
CA GLN A 27 -22.24 -10.58 -21.72
C GLN A 27 -21.98 -11.41 -20.46
N ALA A 28 -22.70 -11.07 -19.39
CA ALA A 28 -22.69 -11.70 -18.06
C ALA A 28 -22.79 -13.24 -18.03
N LYS A 29 -23.20 -13.87 -19.14
CA LYS A 29 -23.32 -15.33 -19.28
C LYS A 29 -21.98 -16.07 -19.17
N ASP A 30 -20.90 -15.52 -19.71
CA ASP A 30 -19.58 -16.16 -19.63
C ASP A 30 -19.07 -16.19 -18.18
N TRP A 31 -19.35 -15.14 -17.42
CA TRP A 31 -19.00 -15.02 -16.00
C TRP A 31 -19.76 -16.02 -15.14
N ILE A 32 -21.06 -16.18 -15.37
CA ILE A 32 -21.90 -17.17 -14.69
C ILE A 32 -21.36 -18.58 -14.95
N GLY A 33 -20.98 -18.89 -16.19
CA GLY A 33 -20.39 -20.20 -16.55
C GLY A 33 -19.09 -20.49 -15.81
N VAL A 34 -18.19 -19.50 -15.73
CA VAL A 34 -16.92 -19.64 -15.00
C VAL A 34 -17.17 -19.79 -13.49
N CYS A 35 -18.04 -18.96 -12.90
CA CYS A 35 -18.36 -19.03 -11.48
C CYS A 35 -19.03 -20.36 -11.12
N THR A 36 -19.89 -20.88 -11.99
CA THR A 36 -20.49 -22.22 -11.83
C THR A 36 -19.42 -23.30 -11.80
N GLY A 37 -18.36 -23.16 -12.62
CA GLY A 37 -17.21 -24.06 -12.59
C GLY A 37 -16.42 -24.01 -11.28
N ILE A 38 -16.25 -22.83 -10.69
CA ILE A 38 -15.53 -22.63 -9.42
C ILE A 38 -16.26 -23.30 -8.25
N PHE A 39 -17.59 -23.17 -8.19
CA PHE A 39 -18.41 -23.70 -7.09
C PHE A 39 -18.97 -25.12 -7.35
N LYS A 40 -18.65 -25.72 -8.51
CA LYS A 40 -19.03 -27.10 -8.85
C LYS A 40 -18.71 -28.14 -7.77
N PRO A 41 -17.50 -28.19 -7.17
CA PRO A 41 -17.21 -29.15 -6.12
C PRO A 41 -18.05 -28.92 -4.85
N ASP A 42 -18.48 -27.69 -4.61
CA ASP A 42 -19.16 -27.29 -3.38
C ASP A 42 -20.70 -27.45 -3.45
N ASN A 43 -21.23 -27.99 -4.56
CA ASN A 43 -22.65 -28.28 -4.80
C ASN A 43 -23.59 -27.07 -4.59
N VAL A 44 -23.15 -25.87 -4.99
CA VAL A 44 -23.97 -24.64 -4.95
C VAL A 44 -24.96 -24.64 -6.11
N SER A 45 -26.22 -24.24 -5.86
CA SER A 45 -27.24 -24.13 -6.91
C SER A 45 -26.83 -23.10 -7.98
N ALA A 46 -27.17 -23.36 -9.24
CA ALA A 46 -26.90 -22.42 -10.32
C ALA A 46 -27.58 -21.06 -10.09
N ASP A 47 -28.81 -21.06 -9.56
CA ASP A 47 -29.54 -19.84 -9.22
C ASP A 47 -28.83 -18.99 -8.16
N ASP A 48 -28.14 -19.68 -7.25
CA ASP A 48 -27.41 -19.07 -6.16
C ASP A 48 -26.10 -18.45 -6.64
N VAL A 49 -25.41 -19.11 -7.59
CA VAL A 49 -24.26 -18.53 -8.29
C VAL A 49 -24.67 -17.27 -9.06
N VAL A 50 -25.81 -17.30 -9.77
CA VAL A 50 -26.33 -16.15 -10.51
C VAL A 50 -26.58 -14.96 -9.57
N LYS A 51 -27.26 -15.18 -8.43
CA LYS A 51 -27.49 -14.12 -7.43
C LYS A 51 -26.19 -13.48 -6.94
N ILE A 52 -25.15 -14.27 -6.68
CA ILE A 52 -23.87 -13.76 -6.18
C ILE A 52 -23.16 -12.94 -7.27
N VAL A 53 -23.14 -13.44 -8.51
CA VAL A 53 -22.54 -12.71 -9.65
C VAL A 53 -23.27 -11.39 -9.91
N ASP A 54 -24.61 -11.39 -9.84
CA ASP A 54 -25.42 -10.18 -10.01
C ASP A 54 -25.25 -9.17 -8.86
N THR A 55 -24.96 -9.65 -7.64
CA THR A 55 -24.73 -8.79 -6.47
C THR A 55 -23.40 -8.05 -6.55
N PHE A 56 -22.39 -8.63 -7.22
CA PHE A 56 -21.03 -8.07 -7.31
C PHE A 56 -20.63 -7.77 -8.76
N PRO A 57 -21.31 -6.81 -9.44
CA PRO A 57 -20.99 -6.46 -10.82
C PRO A 57 -19.60 -5.82 -10.89
N GLY A 58 -18.82 -6.20 -11.91
CA GLY A 58 -17.51 -5.62 -12.18
C GLY A 58 -16.34 -6.20 -11.36
N GLN A 59 -16.59 -7.20 -10.52
CA GLN A 59 -15.52 -7.97 -9.88
C GLN A 59 -14.83 -8.93 -10.85
N SER A 60 -13.54 -9.20 -10.64
CA SER A 60 -12.76 -10.14 -11.46
C SER A 60 -13.07 -11.60 -11.11
N ILE A 61 -12.71 -12.55 -11.98
CA ILE A 61 -12.93 -14.00 -11.74
C ILE A 61 -12.21 -14.43 -10.47
N ASP A 62 -11.02 -13.86 -10.23
CA ASP A 62 -10.19 -14.12 -9.06
C ASP A 62 -10.90 -13.76 -7.74
N PHE A 63 -11.82 -12.78 -7.76
CA PHE A 63 -12.63 -12.43 -6.58
C PHE A 63 -13.46 -13.62 -6.10
N PHE A 64 -14.10 -14.35 -7.01
CA PHE A 64 -14.93 -15.52 -6.64
C PHE A 64 -14.06 -16.71 -6.18
N GLY A 65 -12.84 -16.83 -6.72
CA GLY A 65 -11.84 -17.77 -6.20
C GLY A 65 -11.40 -17.43 -4.77
N ALA A 66 -11.14 -16.15 -4.49
CA ALA A 66 -10.79 -15.66 -3.16
C ALA A 66 -11.98 -15.79 -2.16
N LEU A 67 -13.20 -15.55 -2.63
CA LEU A 67 -14.42 -15.75 -1.86
C LEU A 67 -14.55 -17.21 -1.39
N ARG A 68 -14.34 -18.16 -2.31
CA ARG A 68 -14.32 -19.59 -1.99
C ARG A 68 -13.26 -19.89 -0.93
N ALA A 69 -12.02 -19.48 -1.16
CA ALA A 69 -10.92 -19.71 -0.22
C ALA A 69 -11.21 -19.16 1.18
N ARG A 70 -11.83 -17.97 1.29
CA ARG A 70 -12.18 -17.38 2.60
C ARG A 70 -13.15 -18.21 3.42
N VAL A 71 -14.08 -18.92 2.79
CA VAL A 71 -14.99 -19.81 3.51
C VAL A 71 -14.24 -21.03 4.08
N TYR A 72 -13.30 -21.58 3.31
CA TYR A 72 -12.44 -22.67 3.78
C TYR A 72 -11.52 -22.20 4.91
N ASP A 73 -10.94 -21.01 4.80
CA ASP A 73 -10.07 -20.42 5.82
C ASP A 73 -10.78 -20.27 7.18
N ASP A 74 -12.08 -19.93 7.18
CA ASP A 74 -12.87 -19.81 8.41
C ASP A 74 -13.03 -21.16 9.13
N GLU A 75 -13.27 -22.25 8.39
CA GLU A 75 -13.35 -23.59 8.99
C GLU A 75 -11.99 -24.05 9.52
N VAL A 76 -10.90 -23.78 8.77
CA VAL A 76 -9.55 -24.03 9.25
C VAL A 76 -9.27 -23.21 10.51
N ARG A 77 -9.68 -21.95 10.56
CA ARG A 77 -9.52 -21.09 11.74
C ARG A 77 -10.28 -21.61 12.96
N LYS A 78 -11.49 -22.13 12.79
CA LYS A 78 -12.26 -22.78 13.87
C LYS A 78 -11.54 -24.04 14.37
N TRP A 79 -11.01 -24.85 13.47
CA TRP A 79 -10.22 -26.02 13.83
C TRP A 79 -8.94 -25.66 14.59
N VAL A 80 -8.18 -24.67 14.11
CA VAL A 80 -6.99 -24.11 14.78
C VAL A 80 -7.34 -23.65 16.19
N SER A 81 -8.44 -22.91 16.34
CA SER A 81 -8.93 -22.41 17.64
C SER A 81 -9.32 -23.55 18.59
N GLY A 82 -9.91 -24.63 18.07
CA GLY A 82 -10.32 -25.80 18.85
C GLY A 82 -9.17 -26.71 19.29
N VAL A 83 -8.12 -26.84 18.46
CA VAL A 83 -6.92 -27.63 18.80
C VAL A 83 -5.98 -26.85 19.75
N GLY A 84 -5.98 -25.52 19.64
CA GLY A 84 -5.04 -24.65 20.33
C GLY A 84 -3.72 -24.52 19.57
N VAL A 85 -3.17 -23.30 19.53
CA VAL A 85 -1.99 -22.97 18.71
C VAL A 85 -0.76 -23.84 18.99
N ASP A 86 -0.58 -24.25 20.24
CA ASP A 86 0.55 -25.08 20.68
C ASP A 86 0.44 -26.55 20.24
N GLY A 87 -0.79 -27.02 19.98
CA GLY A 87 -1.10 -28.42 19.64
C GLY A 87 -1.10 -28.75 18.15
N ILE A 88 -1.15 -27.73 17.29
CA ILE A 88 -1.34 -27.86 15.84
C ILE A 88 -0.17 -28.61 15.18
N GLY A 89 1.07 -28.26 15.52
CA GLY A 89 2.26 -28.86 14.93
C GLY A 89 2.35 -30.38 15.18
N LYS A 90 1.97 -30.81 16.40
CA LYS A 90 1.93 -32.24 16.75
C LYS A 90 0.86 -32.97 15.94
N LYS A 91 -0.32 -32.35 15.74
CA LYS A 91 -1.44 -32.93 15.00
C LYS A 91 -1.24 -32.99 13.48
N LEU A 92 -0.50 -32.05 12.89
CA LEU A 92 -0.30 -31.98 11.44
C LEU A 92 0.93 -32.72 10.93
N VAL A 93 2.06 -32.60 11.61
CA VAL A 93 3.36 -33.06 11.07
C VAL A 93 3.82 -34.35 11.74
N ASN A 94 3.55 -34.52 13.04
CA ASN A 94 4.08 -35.62 13.85
C ASN A 94 3.01 -36.64 14.30
N SER A 95 1.82 -36.63 13.68
CA SER A 95 0.75 -37.57 13.98
C SER A 95 0.94 -38.92 13.32
N LYS A 96 0.68 -40.00 14.05
CA LYS A 96 0.58 -41.36 13.48
C LYS A 96 -0.72 -41.59 12.70
N GLU A 97 -1.73 -40.76 12.93
CA GLU A 97 -3.08 -40.86 12.33
C GLU A 97 -3.22 -40.15 10.97
N GLY A 98 -2.13 -39.56 10.46
CA GLY A 98 -2.14 -38.80 9.20
C GLY A 98 -2.68 -37.37 9.35
N PRO A 99 -2.68 -36.58 8.26
CA PRO A 99 -3.21 -35.21 8.28
C PRO A 99 -4.71 -35.21 8.60
N PRO A 100 -5.23 -34.21 9.34
CA PRO A 100 -6.65 -34.10 9.60
C PRO A 100 -7.42 -33.92 8.29
N THR A 101 -8.39 -34.81 8.05
CA THR A 101 -9.32 -34.66 6.93
C THR A 101 -10.33 -33.57 7.27
N PHE A 102 -10.46 -32.59 6.39
CA PHE A 102 -11.46 -31.54 6.51
C PHE A 102 -12.68 -31.89 5.66
N GLU A 103 -13.85 -31.87 6.28
CA GLU A 103 -15.12 -31.96 5.57
C GLU A 103 -15.37 -30.66 4.81
N GLN A 104 -15.95 -30.77 3.62
CA GLN A 104 -16.25 -29.58 2.81
C GLN A 104 -17.32 -28.73 3.52
N PRO A 105 -17.09 -27.41 3.69
CA PRO A 105 -18.07 -26.52 4.30
C PRO A 105 -19.31 -26.40 3.43
N LYS A 106 -20.47 -26.26 4.09
CA LYS A 106 -21.72 -25.91 3.39
C LYS A 106 -21.65 -24.47 2.88
N MET A 107 -21.57 -24.32 1.56
CA MET A 107 -21.51 -23.05 0.86
C MET A 107 -22.91 -22.46 0.65
N THR A 108 -23.52 -21.94 1.72
CA THR A 108 -24.82 -21.26 1.63
C THR A 108 -24.66 -19.87 1.01
N VAL A 109 -25.68 -19.42 0.27
CA VAL A 109 -25.70 -18.10 -0.36
C VAL A 109 -25.45 -16.98 0.63
N GLU A 110 -26.10 -17.03 1.78
CA GLU A 110 -25.97 -16.01 2.82
C GLU A 110 -24.52 -15.85 3.28
N LYS A 111 -23.83 -16.98 3.50
CA LYS A 111 -22.41 -16.99 3.87
C LYS A 111 -21.56 -16.37 2.76
N LEU A 112 -21.82 -16.72 1.50
CA LEU A 112 -21.10 -16.19 0.34
C LEU A 112 -21.33 -14.68 0.13
N LEU A 113 -22.57 -14.20 0.29
CA LEU A 113 -22.88 -12.77 0.18
C LEU A 113 -22.22 -11.99 1.32
N HIS A 114 -22.26 -12.51 2.55
CA HIS A 114 -21.61 -11.88 3.69
C HIS A 114 -20.09 -11.75 3.48
N TYR A 115 -19.42 -12.85 3.10
CA TYR A 115 -17.97 -12.80 2.81
C TYR A 115 -17.64 -11.94 1.59
N GLY A 116 -18.52 -11.91 0.58
CA GLY A 116 -18.35 -11.07 -0.59
C GLY A 116 -18.35 -9.58 -0.22
N GLN A 117 -19.30 -9.14 0.61
CA GLN A 117 -19.34 -7.77 1.12
C GLN A 117 -18.11 -7.42 1.95
N MET A 118 -17.67 -8.32 2.84
CA MET A 118 -16.45 -8.15 3.62
C MET A 118 -15.21 -7.99 2.72
N LEU A 119 -15.10 -8.77 1.65
CA LEU A 119 -13.97 -8.68 0.71
C LEU A 119 -14.00 -7.38 -0.10
N VAL A 120 -15.18 -6.92 -0.53
CA VAL A 120 -15.30 -5.63 -1.23
C VAL A 120 -14.92 -4.47 -0.30
N GLN A 121 -15.40 -4.50 0.95
CA GLN A 121 -15.03 -3.51 1.95
C GLN A 121 -13.52 -3.50 2.21
N GLU A 122 -12.89 -4.68 2.30
CA GLU A 122 -11.44 -4.80 2.44
C GLU A 122 -10.69 -4.20 1.23
N GLN A 123 -11.14 -4.49 0.01
CA GLN A 123 -10.57 -3.89 -1.20
C GLN A 123 -10.65 -2.36 -1.17
N ASP A 124 -11.79 -1.80 -0.78
CA ASP A 124 -11.97 -0.35 -0.73
C ASP A 124 -11.15 0.29 0.39
N ASN A 125 -11.01 -0.38 1.54
CA ASN A 125 -10.13 0.05 2.61
C ASN A 125 -8.67 0.10 2.16
N VAL A 126 -8.18 -0.96 1.50
CA VAL A 126 -6.81 -1.00 0.97
C VAL A 126 -6.57 0.13 -0.03
N LYS A 127 -7.50 0.37 -0.96
CA LYS A 127 -7.41 1.50 -1.91
C LYS A 127 -7.39 2.85 -1.20
N ARG A 128 -8.21 3.05 -0.17
CA ARG A 128 -8.25 4.29 0.62
C ARG A 128 -6.94 4.53 1.36
N VAL A 129 -6.39 3.50 1.99
CA VAL A 129 -5.11 3.58 2.72
C VAL A 129 -3.97 3.90 1.76
N GLN A 130 -3.90 3.22 0.61
CA GLN A 130 -2.90 3.49 -0.42
C GLN A 130 -2.99 4.93 -0.96
N LEU A 131 -4.22 5.42 -1.16
CA LEU A 131 -4.44 6.78 -1.62
C LEU A 131 -4.00 7.81 -0.56
N ALA A 132 -4.31 7.57 0.71
CA ALA A 132 -3.89 8.44 1.81
C ALA A 132 -2.36 8.47 1.95
N ASP A 133 -1.71 7.31 1.88
CA ASP A 133 -0.24 7.19 1.94
C ASP A 133 0.43 7.94 0.77
N LYS A 134 -0.17 7.86 -0.43
CA LYS A 134 0.29 8.64 -1.59
C LYS A 134 0.18 10.15 -1.36
N TYR A 135 -0.94 10.64 -0.84
CA TYR A 135 -1.09 12.07 -0.56
C TYR A 135 -0.12 12.57 0.53
N LEU A 136 0.11 11.77 1.58
CA LEU A 136 1.05 12.12 2.65
C LEU A 136 2.49 12.10 2.16
N SER A 137 2.89 11.11 1.36
CA SER A 137 4.23 11.05 0.77
C SER A 137 4.49 12.16 -0.24
N ASP A 138 3.52 12.49 -1.10
CA ASP A 138 3.62 13.61 -2.04
C ASP A 138 3.69 14.97 -1.30
N ALA A 139 2.98 15.14 -0.17
CA ALA A 139 3.07 16.34 0.67
C ALA A 139 4.43 16.45 1.38
N ALA A 140 4.97 15.35 1.91
CA ALA A 140 6.28 15.32 2.54
C ALA A 140 7.43 15.64 1.57
N LEU A 141 7.31 15.22 0.30
CA LEU A 141 8.25 15.57 -0.77
C LEU A 141 8.11 17.02 -1.24
N GLY A 142 6.90 17.59 -1.20
CA GLY A 142 6.62 18.98 -1.56
C GLY A 142 7.27 20.00 -0.63
N ASP A 143 7.22 19.75 0.68
CA ASP A 143 7.80 20.65 1.69
C ASP A 143 9.30 20.44 1.90
N ALA A 144 9.81 19.20 1.77
CA ALA A 144 11.24 18.93 1.89
C ALA A 144 12.08 19.62 0.80
N ASN A 145 11.55 19.77 -0.41
CA ASN A 145 12.21 20.52 -1.48
C ASN A 145 12.00 22.04 -1.36
N GLN A 146 10.82 22.52 -0.92
CA GLN A 146 10.63 23.96 -0.73
C GLN A 146 11.52 24.54 0.38
N ASP A 147 11.69 23.84 1.49
CA ASP A 147 12.54 24.33 2.59
C ASP A 147 14.03 24.23 2.25
N SER A 148 14.43 23.29 1.40
CA SER A 148 15.81 23.19 0.91
C SER A 148 16.12 24.25 -0.16
N ILE A 149 15.15 24.61 -1.00
CA ILE A 149 15.27 25.68 -2.00
C ILE A 149 15.15 27.07 -1.37
N LYS A 150 14.29 27.25 -0.35
CA LYS A 150 14.16 28.52 0.40
C LYS A 150 15.35 28.80 1.33
N ARG A 151 16.00 27.77 1.89
CA ARG A 151 17.18 27.93 2.74
C ARG A 151 18.49 28.07 1.96
N GLY A 152 18.48 27.98 0.63
CA GLY A 152 19.62 28.35 -0.22
C GLY A 152 20.88 27.51 -0.04
N GLU A 153 20.82 26.36 0.63
CA GLU A 153 21.96 25.45 0.81
C GLU A 153 22.07 24.42 -0.33
N PHE A 154 21.94 24.90 -1.57
CA PHE A 154 22.45 24.16 -2.72
C PHE A 154 23.95 24.42 -2.82
N TYR A 155 24.72 23.48 -2.28
CA TYR A 155 26.18 23.48 -2.27
C TYR A 155 26.77 23.71 -3.67
N GLY A 156 27.53 24.81 -3.82
CA GLY A 156 28.46 24.95 -4.94
C GLY A 156 28.94 26.37 -5.24
N LYS A 157 29.97 26.83 -4.52
CA LYS A 157 30.91 27.91 -4.92
C LYS A 157 30.44 29.38 -4.90
N ALA A 158 30.04 29.92 -3.74
CA ALA A 158 30.02 31.38 -3.54
C ALA A 158 30.27 31.88 -2.10
N ALA A 159 30.76 31.04 -1.17
CA ALA A 159 31.00 31.43 0.23
C ALA A 159 32.47 31.79 0.53
N GLN A 160 33.19 32.34 -0.43
CA GLN A 160 34.38 33.16 -0.16
C GLN A 160 33.98 34.59 -0.55
N GLN A 161 34.17 35.55 0.36
CA GLN A 161 33.88 36.98 0.20
C GLN A 161 32.57 37.48 0.83
N ILE A 162 32.40 37.34 2.14
CA ILE A 162 31.75 38.41 2.91
C ILE A 162 32.60 38.65 4.16
N ASN A 163 33.46 39.67 4.11
CA ASN A 163 34.16 40.19 5.27
C ASN A 163 33.13 40.95 6.11
N VAL A 164 32.45 40.25 7.03
CA VAL A 164 31.56 40.90 8.00
C VAL A 164 32.44 41.58 9.04
N PRO A 165 32.37 42.91 9.22
CA PRO A 165 33.15 43.58 10.25
C PRO A 165 32.60 43.14 11.60
N VAL A 166 33.35 42.27 12.29
CA VAL A 166 33.03 41.87 13.66
C VAL A 166 33.39 43.05 14.57
N PRO A 167 32.49 43.55 15.41
CA PRO A 167 32.83 44.60 16.36
C PRO A 167 33.88 44.07 17.35
N GLU A 168 35.03 44.74 17.40
CA GLU A 168 36.15 44.38 18.28
C GLU A 168 36.20 45.31 19.50
N GLY A 169 36.26 44.75 20.71
CA GLY A 169 36.21 45.50 21.98
C GLY A 169 36.35 44.57 23.19
N CYS A 170 36.38 45.09 24.41
CA CYS A 170 36.56 44.23 25.58
C CYS A 170 35.33 43.35 25.83
N THR A 171 35.51 42.02 25.73
CA THR A 171 34.42 41.04 25.91
C THR A 171 34.31 40.50 27.34
N ASP A 172 35.18 40.93 28.25
CA ASP A 172 35.19 40.48 29.65
C ASP A 172 34.27 41.36 30.52
N PRO A 173 33.19 40.81 31.11
CA PRO A 173 32.27 41.57 31.97
C PRO A 173 32.91 42.11 33.25
N SER A 174 34.08 41.61 33.64
CA SER A 174 34.80 42.04 34.85
C SER A 174 35.75 43.22 34.62
N ALA A 175 35.96 43.62 33.36
CA ALA A 175 36.76 44.80 33.02
C ALA A 175 35.93 46.09 33.13
N ALA A 176 36.57 47.19 33.51
CA ALA A 176 35.93 48.51 33.66
C ALA A 176 35.40 49.07 32.32
N ASN A 177 35.94 48.60 31.19
CA ASN A 177 35.59 49.03 29.84
C ASN A 177 34.91 47.92 29.01
N PHE A 178 34.15 47.04 29.66
CA PHE A 178 33.36 46.01 28.99
C PHE A 178 32.38 46.59 27.96
N ASP A 179 32.41 46.08 26.73
CA ASP A 179 31.47 46.43 25.65
C ASP A 179 30.61 45.20 25.28
N PRO A 180 29.29 45.24 25.54
CA PRO A 180 28.38 44.12 25.25
C PRO A 180 28.13 43.89 23.76
N THR A 181 28.58 44.79 22.88
CA THR A 181 28.45 44.65 21.42
C THR A 181 29.69 44.05 20.76
N ALA A 182 30.81 43.99 21.48
CA ALA A 182 32.04 43.35 21.03
C ALA A 182 31.86 41.84 20.92
N ARG A 183 32.23 41.27 19.76
CA ARG A 183 32.20 39.82 19.49
C ARG A 183 33.59 39.21 19.43
N SER A 184 34.63 40.04 19.36
CA SER A 184 36.03 39.63 19.42
C SER A 184 36.78 40.55 20.38
N ASP A 185 37.55 39.97 21.30
CA ASP A 185 38.37 40.75 22.23
C ASP A 185 39.58 41.35 21.52
N ASN A 186 39.76 42.67 21.64
CA ASN A 186 40.93 43.37 21.10
C ASN A 186 42.04 43.57 22.14
N GLY A 187 41.92 43.00 23.34
CA GLY A 187 42.94 43.04 24.39
C GLY A 187 43.07 44.40 25.07
N SER A 188 42.11 45.31 24.86
CA SER A 188 42.09 46.62 25.49
C SER A 188 41.41 46.64 26.87
N CYS A 189 41.07 45.46 27.43
CA CYS A 189 40.41 45.33 28.73
C CYS A 189 41.26 45.94 29.86
N GLN A 190 40.66 46.84 30.62
CA GLN A 190 41.23 47.49 31.79
C GLN A 190 40.64 46.88 33.05
N TYR A 191 41.52 46.41 33.92
CA TYR A 191 41.19 45.89 35.25
C TYR A 191 41.82 46.83 36.28
N GLU A 192 41.05 47.23 37.29
CA GLU A 192 41.53 48.00 38.44
C GLU A 192 42.08 47.08 39.55
#